data_AF-A0AAD7MWD9-F1
#
_entry.id   AF-A0AAD7MWD9-F1
#
_cell.length_a   1.000
_cell.length_b   1.000
_cell.length_c   1.000
_cell.angle_alpha   90.00
_cell.angle_beta   90.00
_cell.angle_gamma   90.00
#
_symmetry.space_group_name_H-M   'P 1'
#
loop_
_entity.id
_entity.type
_entity.pdbx_description
1 polymer ?
#
loop_
_entity_poly.entity_id
_entity_poly.type
_entity_poly.pdbx_seq_one_letter_code
_entity_poly.pdbx_strand_id
1 'polypeptide(L)'
;MLPVEITNTTKAKDFASIDLQWGSKVENSFYTREEYFLEGFHVSPLPSLPLFTPSSSPLLPNPPTQEVVLFGGYPCVGKTTFFRQYFEPAGYIRVNRDPPNKCAKAVQEALAVAKSVVADNTNRDA
;
A
#
# COMPACT_ATOMS: atom_id res chain seq x y z
N MET A 1 39.70 -22.27 26.67
CA MET A 1 39.58 -21.58 25.37
C MET A 1 39.26 -22.66 24.35
N LEU A 2 37.97 -22.90 24.08
CA LEU A 2 37.54 -23.86 23.06
C LEU A 2 37.23 -23.07 21.78
N PRO A 3 37.63 -23.56 20.59
CA PRO A 3 37.44 -22.84 19.34
C PRO A 3 35.97 -22.87 18.94
N VAL A 4 35.40 -21.70 18.67
CA VAL A 4 34.07 -21.58 18.05
C VAL A 4 34.26 -21.74 16.55
N GLU A 5 33.85 -22.90 16.01
CA GLU A 5 33.72 -23.08 14.57
C GLU A 5 32.57 -22.19 14.04
N ILE A 6 32.94 -21.13 13.32
CA ILE A 6 31.99 -20.33 12.55
C ILE A 6 31.66 -21.14 11.29
N THR A 7 30.65 -21.99 11.40
CA THR A 7 30.05 -22.65 10.23
C THR A 7 29.27 -21.59 9.45
N ASN A 8 29.86 -21.08 8.37
CA ASN A 8 29.18 -20.29 7.36
C ASN A 8 28.18 -21.18 6.61
N THR A 9 27.06 -21.49 7.27
CA THR A 9 25.88 -22.03 6.61
C THR A 9 25.01 -20.85 6.21
N THR A 10 24.87 -20.62 4.92
CA THR A 10 23.86 -19.70 4.38
C THR A 10 22.49 -20.28 4.80
N LYS A 11 21.97 -19.81 5.93
CA LYS A 11 20.67 -20.25 6.45
C LYS A 11 19.61 -19.95 5.38
N ALA A 12 18.81 -20.96 5.05
CA ALA A 12 17.64 -20.76 4.21
C ALA A 12 16.72 -19.70 4.84
N LYS A 13 16.11 -18.85 4.03
CA LYS A 13 15.13 -17.87 4.51
C LYS A 13 13.97 -18.59 5.19
N ASP A 14 13.43 -17.97 6.23
CA ASP A 14 12.22 -18.47 6.88
C ASP A 14 11.07 -18.56 5.87
N PHE A 15 10.23 -19.58 6.04
CA PHE A 15 9.05 -19.79 5.20
C PHE A 15 8.05 -18.62 5.32
N ALA A 16 7.94 -18.01 6.50
CA ALA A 16 7.08 -16.87 6.77
C ALA A 16 7.62 -16.04 7.95
N SER A 17 7.21 -14.76 8.03
CA SER A 17 7.54 -13.85 9.13
C SER A 17 6.38 -13.62 10.10
N ILE A 18 5.44 -14.57 10.20
CA ILE A 18 4.19 -14.41 10.97
C ILE A 18 4.45 -14.18 12.46
N ASP A 19 5.41 -14.91 13.05
CA ASP A 19 5.73 -14.80 14.48
C ASP A 19 6.37 -13.44 14.80
N LEU A 20 7.26 -12.95 13.91
CA LEU A 20 7.84 -11.60 13.99
C LEU A 20 6.78 -10.50 13.84
N GLN A 21 5.86 -10.64 12.87
CA GLN A 21 4.77 -9.68 12.67
C GLN A 21 3.81 -9.66 13.85
N TRP A 22 3.50 -10.82 14.44
CA TRP A 22 2.69 -10.90 15.64
C TRP A 22 3.41 -10.25 16.82
N GLY A 23 4.67 -10.61 17.03
CA GLY A 23 5.55 -10.02 18.06
C GLY A 23 5.63 -8.50 17.99
N SER A 24 5.72 -7.93 16.78
CA SER A 24 5.75 -6.47 16.60
C SER A 24 4.47 -5.73 17.00
N LYS A 25 3.36 -6.45 17.16
CA LYS A 25 2.04 -5.90 17.49
C LYS A 25 1.63 -6.11 18.96
N VAL A 26 2.34 -6.96 19.70
CA VAL A 26 2.10 -7.19 21.13
C VAL A 26 3.06 -6.34 21.96
N GLU A 27 2.59 -5.92 23.13
CA GLU A 27 3.37 -5.08 24.06
C GLU A 27 4.49 -5.86 24.78
N ASN A 28 4.48 -7.19 24.66
CA ASN A 28 5.50 -8.08 25.21
C ASN A 28 6.67 -8.27 24.25
N SER A 29 7.88 -8.37 24.81
CA SER A 29 9.08 -8.72 24.05
C SER A 29 8.94 -10.09 23.37
N PHE A 30 8.95 -10.08 22.04
CA PHE A 30 9.04 -11.27 21.21
C PHE A 30 10.51 -11.52 20.85
N TYR A 31 10.95 -12.77 20.98
CA TYR A 31 12.29 -13.20 20.62
C TYR A 31 12.18 -14.37 19.66
N THR A 32 12.92 -14.32 18.55
CA THR A 32 13.19 -15.52 17.74
C THR A 32 13.93 -16.56 18.57
N ARG A 33 13.91 -17.83 18.14
CA ARG A 33 14.63 -18.91 18.85
C ARG A 33 16.10 -18.54 19.00
N GLU A 34 16.70 -18.00 17.94
CA GLU A 34 18.08 -17.54 17.93
C GLU A 34 18.28 -16.35 18.88
N GLU A 35 17.43 -15.32 18.88
CA GLU A 35 17.53 -14.21 19.86
C GLU A 35 17.41 -14.67 21.32
N TYR A 36 16.64 -15.72 21.60
CA TYR A 36 16.44 -16.22 22.95
C TYR A 36 17.59 -17.11 23.45
N PHE A 37 18.17 -17.94 22.57
CA PHE A 37 19.18 -18.94 22.96
C PHE A 37 20.62 -18.58 22.54
N LEU A 38 20.83 -17.66 21.61
CA LEU A 38 22.14 -17.29 21.06
C LEU A 38 22.41 -15.80 21.29
N GLU A 39 23.49 -15.50 22.01
CA GLU A 39 23.96 -14.12 22.19
C GLU A 39 24.45 -13.55 20.84
N GLY A 40 24.04 -12.32 20.51
CA GLY A 40 24.51 -11.58 19.33
C GLY A 40 23.69 -11.72 18.04
N PHE A 41 22.56 -12.44 18.06
CA PHE A 41 21.60 -12.45 16.94
C PHE A 41 20.52 -11.39 17.16
N HIS A 42 20.41 -10.43 16.22
CA HIS A 42 19.40 -9.38 16.25
C HIS A 42 18.67 -9.31 14.91
N VAL A 43 17.36 -9.43 14.91
CA VAL A 43 16.54 -9.28 13.70
C VAL A 43 16.43 -7.80 13.35
N SER A 44 16.75 -7.44 12.10
CA SER A 44 16.53 -6.08 11.61
C SER A 44 15.04 -5.75 11.62
N PRO A 45 14.62 -4.63 12.25
CA PRO A 45 13.21 -4.23 12.25
C PRO A 45 12.73 -3.93 10.81
N LEU A 46 11.46 -4.20 10.55
CA LEU A 46 10.84 -3.81 9.29
C LEU A 46 10.81 -2.27 9.19
N PRO A 47 11.22 -1.69 8.05
CA PRO A 47 11.18 -0.24 7.88
C PRO A 47 9.73 0.26 7.89
N SER A 48 9.44 1.28 8.70
CA SER A 48 8.17 2.00 8.64
C SER A 48 8.14 2.86 7.38
N LEU A 49 7.35 2.47 6.38
CA LEU A 49 7.18 3.23 5.15
C LEU A 49 5.96 4.16 5.24
N PRO A 50 6.00 5.35 4.62
CA PRO A 50 4.85 6.24 4.56
C PRO A 50 3.72 5.61 3.73
N LEU A 51 2.48 5.94 4.08
CA LEU A 51 1.28 5.40 3.41
C LEU A 51 1.18 5.80 1.93
N PHE A 52 1.77 6.94 1.55
CA PHE A 52 1.85 7.41 0.17
C PHE A 52 3.14 8.23 -0.04
N THR A 53 3.62 8.25 -1.29
CA THR A 53 4.78 9.03 -1.69
C THR A 53 4.48 9.76 -3.00
N PRO A 54 4.79 11.07 -3.11
CA PRO A 54 5.39 11.94 -2.08
C PRO A 54 4.40 12.33 -0.99
N SER A 55 4.85 12.34 0.28
CA SER A 55 4.02 12.67 1.45
C SER A 55 3.79 14.18 1.64
N SER A 56 4.46 15.02 0.85
CA SER A 56 4.47 16.49 0.98
C SER A 56 3.53 17.21 0.00
N SER A 57 3.05 16.56 -1.05
CA SER A 57 2.11 17.17 -1.98
C SER A 57 0.68 17.03 -1.45
N PRO A 58 -0.14 18.09 -1.48
CA PRO A 58 -1.56 17.97 -1.12
C PRO A 58 -2.24 16.98 -2.07
N LEU A 59 -3.12 16.14 -1.51
CA LEU A 59 -3.84 15.12 -2.26
C LEU A 59 -4.77 15.69 -3.32
N LEU A 60 -5.32 16.89 -3.07
CA LEU A 60 -6.20 17.61 -3.96
C LEU A 60 -5.57 18.95 -4.36
N PRO A 61 -5.77 19.41 -5.60
CA PRO A 61 -5.27 20.71 -6.05
C PRO A 61 -5.91 21.84 -5.26
N ASN A 62 -5.10 22.84 -4.92
CA ASN A 62 -5.54 24.10 -4.33
C ASN A 62 -4.89 25.27 -5.10
N PRO A 63 -5.66 26.11 -5.83
CA PRO A 63 -7.13 26.13 -5.92
C PRO A 63 -7.72 24.91 -6.68
N PRO A 64 -9.03 24.62 -6.52
CA PRO A 64 -9.66 23.49 -7.20
C PRO A 64 -9.56 23.64 -8.73
N THR A 65 -8.96 22.65 -9.38
CA THR A 65 -8.89 22.56 -10.84
C THR A 65 -9.57 21.28 -11.31
N GLN A 66 -10.20 21.34 -12.48
CA GLN A 66 -10.79 20.15 -13.08
C GLN A 66 -9.68 19.16 -13.48
N GLU A 67 -9.80 17.91 -13.04
CA GLU A 67 -8.81 16.87 -13.31
C GLU A 67 -9.43 15.47 -13.43
N VAL A 68 -8.64 14.54 -13.96
CA VAL A 68 -8.96 13.11 -14.01
C VAL A 68 -7.90 12.34 -13.24
N VAL A 69 -8.33 11.63 -12.19
CA VAL A 69 -7.47 10.81 -11.35
C VAL A 69 -7.66 9.36 -11.74
N LEU A 70 -6.57 8.66 -12.06
CA LEU A 70 -6.60 7.23 -12.40
C LEU A 70 -6.18 6.42 -11.18
N PHE A 71 -7.05 5.54 -10.69
CA PHE A 71 -6.65 4.60 -9.65
C PHE A 71 -6.02 3.34 -10.26
N GLY A 72 -4.70 3.22 -10.12
CA GLY A 72 -3.96 2.01 -10.44
C GLY A 72 -3.69 1.15 -9.21
N GLY A 73 -3.63 -0.17 -9.37
CA GLY A 73 -3.18 -1.11 -8.35
C GLY A 73 -4.03 -2.37 -8.22
N TYR A 74 -3.55 -3.32 -7.42
CA TYR A 74 -4.19 -4.63 -7.19
C TYR A 74 -5.62 -4.51 -6.64
N PRO A 75 -6.49 -5.51 -6.89
CA PRO A 75 -7.77 -5.58 -6.19
C PRO A 75 -7.55 -5.64 -4.67
N CYS A 76 -8.56 -5.21 -3.89
CA CYS A 76 -8.56 -5.27 -2.43
C CYS A 76 -7.49 -4.44 -1.68
N VAL A 77 -6.75 -3.54 -2.36
CA VAL A 77 -5.81 -2.60 -1.70
C VAL A 77 -6.48 -1.37 -1.07
N GLY A 78 -7.82 -1.30 -1.08
CA GLY A 78 -8.56 -0.21 -0.43
C GLY A 78 -8.88 1.01 -1.31
N LYS A 79 -8.70 0.95 -2.64
CA LYS A 79 -9.02 2.04 -3.59
C LYS A 79 -10.42 2.66 -3.37
N THR A 80 -11.44 1.82 -3.19
CA THR A 80 -12.81 2.28 -2.95
C THR A 80 -12.92 3.05 -1.63
N THR A 81 -12.27 2.57 -0.57
CA THR A 81 -12.23 3.26 0.73
C THR A 81 -11.52 4.61 0.59
N PHE A 82 -10.40 4.64 -0.14
CA PHE A 82 -9.65 5.86 -0.42
C PHE A 82 -10.49 6.90 -1.18
N PHE A 83 -11.27 6.50 -2.20
CA PHE A 83 -12.20 7.40 -2.89
C PHE A 83 -13.20 8.04 -1.93
N ARG A 84 -13.90 7.22 -1.14
CA ARG A 84 -14.97 7.68 -0.22
C ARG A 84 -14.44 8.64 0.83
N GLN A 85 -13.22 8.43 1.29
CA GLN A 85 -12.63 9.25 2.35
C GLN A 85 -12.16 10.61 1.85
N TYR A 86 -11.59 10.70 0.64
CA TYR A 86 -10.86 11.89 0.21
C TYR A 86 -11.46 12.61 -1.01
N PHE A 87 -12.02 11.87 -1.96
CA PHE A 87 -12.49 12.43 -3.24
C PHE A 87 -14.00 12.67 -3.27
N GLU A 88 -14.77 11.79 -2.63
CA GLU A 88 -16.23 11.95 -2.52
C GLU A 88 -16.64 13.25 -1.79
N PRO A 89 -16.03 13.62 -0.64
CA PRO A 89 -16.35 14.89 0.02
C PRO A 89 -15.92 16.12 -0.79
N ALA A 90 -14.93 15.96 -1.68
CA ALA A 90 -14.46 17.01 -2.59
C ALA A 90 -15.31 17.15 -3.86
N GLY A 91 -16.38 16.35 -4.01
CA GLY A 91 -17.31 16.43 -5.13
C GLY A 91 -16.87 15.71 -6.40
N TYR A 92 -15.84 14.86 -6.33
CA TYR A 92 -15.39 14.08 -7.48
C TYR A 92 -16.41 12.99 -7.82
N ILE A 93 -16.56 12.70 -9.11
CA ILE A 93 -17.35 11.56 -9.57
C ILE A 93 -16.44 10.34 -9.66
N ARG A 94 -16.84 9.23 -9.05
CA ARG A 94 -16.20 7.94 -9.31
C ARG A 94 -16.80 7.28 -10.54
N VAL A 95 -15.94 6.97 -11.49
CA VAL A 95 -16.27 6.12 -12.64
C VAL A 95 -15.53 4.80 -12.46
N ASN A 96 -16.26 3.73 -12.21
CA ASN A 96 -15.75 2.37 -12.13
C ASN A 96 -16.60 1.54 -13.10
N ARG A 97 -16.02 0.76 -14.02
CA ARG A 97 -16.86 -0.05 -14.91
C ARG A 97 -16.26 -1.30 -15.52
N ASP A 98 -16.75 -2.42 -15.03
CA ASP A 98 -17.25 -3.53 -15.84
C ASP A 98 -18.61 -3.16 -16.48
N PRO A 99 -18.81 -3.18 -17.81
CA PRO A 99 -17.86 -3.38 -18.91
C PRO A 99 -17.12 -2.11 -19.40
N PRO A 100 -15.91 -2.27 -20.00
CA PRO A 100 -14.95 -1.20 -20.32
C PRO A 100 -15.46 -0.14 -21.31
N ASN A 101 -16.39 -0.50 -22.18
CA ASN A 101 -16.81 0.33 -23.33
C ASN A 101 -17.60 1.59 -22.95
N LYS A 102 -17.99 1.77 -21.67
CA LYS A 102 -18.75 2.97 -21.24
C LYS A 102 -18.02 3.85 -20.22
N CYS A 103 -16.78 3.51 -19.86
CA CYS A 103 -15.98 4.29 -18.92
C CYS A 103 -15.57 5.64 -19.54
N ALA A 104 -14.98 5.63 -20.73
CA ALA A 104 -14.54 6.84 -21.44
C ALA A 104 -15.69 7.84 -21.66
N LYS A 105 -16.88 7.34 -22.03
CA LYS A 105 -18.06 8.20 -22.21
C LYS A 105 -18.51 8.85 -20.90
N ALA A 106 -18.55 8.10 -19.80
CA ALA A 106 -18.93 8.63 -18.49
C ALA A 106 -17.93 9.69 -17.98
N VAL A 107 -16.63 9.47 -18.23
CA VAL A 107 -15.59 10.48 -17.95
C VAL A 107 -15.83 11.73 -18.79
N GLN A 108 -16.04 11.60 -20.11
CA GLN A 108 -16.31 12.73 -21.00
C GLN A 108 -17.56 13.52 -20.59
N GLU A 109 -18.64 12.84 -20.24
CA GLU A 109 -19.89 13.47 -19.79
C GLU A 109 -19.69 14.24 -18.48
N ALA A 110 -18.94 13.68 -17.53
CA ALA A 110 -18.60 14.37 -16.28
C ALA A 110 -17.67 15.56 -16.50
N LEU A 111 -16.72 15.44 -17.44
CA LEU A 111 -15.84 16.55 -17.80
C LEU A 111 -16.60 17.71 -18.47
N ALA A 112 -17.60 17.40 -19.30
CA ALA A 112 -18.44 18.40 -19.96
C ALA A 112 -19.24 19.28 -18.98
N VAL A 113 -19.54 18.76 -17.78
CA VAL A 113 -20.22 19.50 -16.70
C VAL A 113 -19.25 20.07 -15.66
N ALA A 114 -17.98 20.27 -16.03
CA ALA A 114 -16.93 20.84 -15.19
C ALA A 114 -16.64 20.08 -13.89
N LYS A 115 -16.94 18.76 -13.83
CA LYS A 115 -16.64 17.92 -12.66
C LYS A 115 -15.31 17.19 -12.82
N SER A 116 -14.59 17.05 -11.72
CA SER A 116 -13.41 16.18 -11.63
C SER A 116 -13.83 14.72 -11.44
N VAL A 117 -13.04 13.80 -11.97
CA VAL A 117 -13.40 12.38 -12.05
C VAL A 117 -12.28 11.50 -11.52
N VAL A 118 -12.64 10.48 -10.75
CA VAL A 118 -11.76 9.38 -10.38
C VAL A 118 -12.15 8.14 -11.19
N ALA A 119 -11.28 7.71 -12.11
CA ALA A 119 -11.44 6.47 -12.85
C ALA A 119 -10.80 5.32 -12.06
N ASP A 120 -11.65 4.47 -11.49
CA ASP A 120 -11.27 3.25 -10.76
C ASP A 120 -11.36 2.07 -11.72
N ASN A 121 -10.46 2.05 -12.70
CA ASN A 121 -10.33 0.93 -13.62
C ASN A 121 -9.11 0.14 -13.18
N THR A 122 -9.33 -1.10 -12.74
CA THR A 122 -8.24 -2.01 -12.43
C THR A 122 -7.57 -2.34 -13.76
N ASN A 123 -6.64 -1.48 -14.22
CA ASN A 123 -5.96 -1.60 -15.50
C ASN A 123 -5.08 -2.85 -15.46
N ARG A 124 -5.70 -3.99 -15.76
CA ARG A 124 -5.05 -5.29 -15.87
C ARG A 124 -4.67 -5.45 -17.34
N ASP A 125 -3.79 -4.58 -17.80
CA ASP A 125 -3.07 -4.89 -19.03
C ASP A 125 -2.22 -6.13 -18.71
N ALA A 126 -2.47 -7.19 -19.48
CA ALA A 126 -1.61 -8.36 -19.58
C ALA A 126 -0.42 -8.03 -20.48
#